data_AF-A5C569-F1
#
_entry.id   AF-A5C569-F1
#
_cell.length_a   1.000
_cell.length_b   1.000
_cell.length_c   1.000
_cell.angle_alpha   90.00
_cell.angle_beta   90.00
_cell.angle_gamma   90.00
#
_symmetry.space_group_name_H-M   'P 1'
#
loop_
_entity.id
_entity.type
_entity.pdbx_description
1 polymer ?
#
loop_
_entity_poly.entity_id
_entity_poly.type
_entity_poly.pdbx_seq_one_letter_code
_entity_poly.pdbx_strand_id
1 'polypeptide(L)'
;MEEIREAALAYYEAGTQEQRQLAWAFFQALDVDGDGTVSVQEFVNFLRGSGYRLLDNPSFFQALDRDGNGCLDFYEVLTLYYIIKSGRPFCDGCGVFLKGLFFTCLNCYESSHTTFDLCSACYRGKRFSHQHAAILDNYTLLTHKRMMTIGRTRTTKYESVVPKFDGHYDHWAMLMENFLRSKEYWGLVENGIPAAAEAKNIWDSLKQKYQGTTRVKRAHLQALRKEFEILHMKAGESVNEYFARTLTIANKMKANGDDKGDVAVVEKILRSMTPKFGYVVCSIKKSKDIDTLTIDELQSSLFVHKQRMSSHEEEKDALKITHGEQSEGRGRGRGSFRGRGRG
;
A
#
# COMPACT_ATOMS: atom_id res chain seq x y z
N MET A 1 -4.29 12.90 -28.75
CA MET A 1 -4.22 11.45 -29.00
C MET A 1 -2.77 10.99 -28.90
N GLU A 2 -1.83 11.79 -29.37
CA GLU A 2 -0.40 11.45 -29.32
C GLU A 2 0.12 10.97 -27.97
N GLU A 3 -0.11 11.73 -26.88
CA GLU A 3 0.29 11.30 -25.53
C GLU A 3 -0.31 9.94 -25.12
N ILE A 4 -1.51 9.61 -25.60
CA ILE A 4 -2.17 8.33 -25.33
C ILE A 4 -1.52 7.21 -26.14
N ARG A 5 -1.15 7.48 -27.40
CA ARG A 5 -0.44 6.53 -28.27
C ARG A 5 0.93 6.18 -27.67
N GLU A 6 1.68 7.20 -27.28
CA GLU A 6 2.99 7.05 -26.63
C GLU A 6 2.87 6.27 -25.31
N ALA A 7 1.87 6.58 -24.48
CA ALA A 7 1.62 5.82 -23.27
C ALA A 7 1.27 4.35 -23.58
N ALA A 8 0.40 4.09 -24.55
CA ALA A 8 0.00 2.75 -24.95
C ALA A 8 1.21 1.91 -25.40
N LEU A 9 2.08 2.50 -26.22
CA LEU A 9 3.32 1.87 -26.67
C LEU A 9 4.26 1.59 -25.49
N ALA A 10 4.48 2.57 -24.61
CA ALA A 10 5.34 2.40 -23.44
C ALA A 10 4.85 1.28 -22.50
N TYR A 11 3.53 1.18 -22.27
CA TYR A 11 2.95 0.10 -21.46
C TYR A 11 3.08 -1.27 -22.14
N TYR A 12 2.96 -1.33 -23.46
CA TYR A 12 3.13 -2.57 -24.23
C TYR A 12 4.59 -3.05 -24.20
N GLU A 13 5.54 -2.14 -24.44
CA GLU A 13 6.97 -2.42 -24.44
C GLU A 13 7.50 -2.76 -23.04
N ALA A 14 7.02 -2.09 -21.99
CA ALA A 14 7.39 -2.44 -20.62
C ALA A 14 6.63 -3.67 -20.07
N GLY A 15 5.56 -4.09 -20.74
CA GLY A 15 4.68 -5.15 -20.28
C GLY A 15 5.29 -6.55 -20.34
N THR A 16 4.73 -7.46 -19.54
CA THR A 16 5.09 -8.89 -19.56
C THR A 16 4.67 -9.55 -20.88
N GLN A 17 5.23 -10.72 -21.18
CA GLN A 17 4.85 -11.50 -22.36
C GLN A 17 3.33 -11.78 -22.39
N GLU A 18 2.73 -12.11 -21.25
CA GLU A 18 1.29 -12.32 -21.11
C GLU A 18 0.50 -11.04 -21.44
N GLN A 19 0.94 -9.87 -20.95
CA GLN A 19 0.27 -8.60 -21.24
C GLN A 19 0.32 -8.24 -22.72
N ARG A 20 1.44 -8.51 -23.39
CA ARG A 20 1.58 -8.33 -24.85
C ARG A 20 0.70 -9.30 -25.62
N GLN A 21 0.62 -10.56 -25.19
CA GLN A 21 -0.28 -11.56 -25.77
C GLN A 21 -1.75 -11.17 -25.64
N LEU A 22 -2.15 -10.55 -24.52
CA LEU A 22 -3.52 -10.04 -24.36
C LEU A 22 -3.84 -8.90 -25.33
N ALA A 23 -2.90 -7.99 -25.58
CA ALA A 23 -3.07 -6.93 -26.57
C ALA A 23 -3.17 -7.51 -27.99
N TRP A 24 -2.34 -8.51 -28.31
CA TRP A 24 -2.41 -9.23 -29.58
C TRP A 24 -3.73 -9.99 -29.76
N ALA A 25 -4.17 -10.74 -28.74
CA ALA A 25 -5.43 -11.44 -28.76
C ALA A 25 -6.63 -10.49 -28.89
N PHE A 26 -6.53 -9.28 -28.31
CA PHE A 26 -7.53 -8.23 -28.51
C PHE A 26 -7.56 -7.76 -29.96
N PHE A 27 -6.40 -7.51 -30.59
CA PHE A 27 -6.32 -7.17 -32.01
C PHE A 27 -6.95 -8.26 -32.89
N GLN A 28 -6.59 -9.53 -32.68
CA GLN A 28 -7.16 -10.66 -33.41
C GLN A 28 -8.66 -10.85 -33.20
N ALA A 29 -9.21 -10.36 -32.10
CA ALA A 29 -10.65 -10.41 -31.86
C ALA A 29 -11.41 -9.30 -32.61
N LEU A 30 -10.72 -8.24 -33.02
CA LEU A 30 -11.27 -7.19 -33.88
C LEU A 30 -11.09 -7.52 -35.37
N ASP A 31 -9.92 -8.03 -35.76
CA ASP A 31 -9.60 -8.47 -37.13
C ASP A 31 -10.26 -9.84 -37.40
N VAL A 32 -11.52 -9.80 -37.85
CA VAL A 32 -12.37 -11.00 -37.98
C VAL A 32 -12.05 -11.75 -39.27
N ASP A 33 -11.71 -11.03 -40.34
CA ASP A 33 -11.34 -11.64 -41.62
C ASP A 33 -9.86 -12.03 -41.72
N GLY A 34 -9.03 -11.56 -40.80
CA GLY A 34 -7.62 -11.92 -40.67
C GLY A 34 -6.72 -11.25 -41.70
N ASP A 35 -7.14 -10.10 -42.24
CA ASP A 35 -6.38 -9.35 -43.25
C ASP A 35 -5.18 -8.59 -42.68
N GLY A 36 -5.03 -8.59 -41.35
CA GLY A 36 -3.94 -7.92 -40.64
C GLY A 36 -4.20 -6.45 -40.33
N THR A 37 -5.41 -5.97 -40.61
CA THR A 37 -5.92 -4.64 -40.26
C THR A 37 -7.34 -4.74 -39.70
N VAL A 38 -7.86 -3.65 -39.14
CA VAL A 38 -9.25 -3.60 -38.65
C VAL A 38 -10.02 -2.55 -39.42
N SER A 39 -11.02 -2.99 -40.16
CA SER A 39 -11.94 -2.10 -40.88
C SER A 39 -12.89 -1.37 -39.92
N VAL A 40 -13.49 -0.27 -40.38
CA VAL A 40 -14.55 0.45 -39.63
C VAL A 40 -15.70 -0.48 -39.25
N GLN A 41 -16.06 -1.41 -40.14
CA GLN A 41 -17.20 -2.31 -39.93
C GLN A 41 -16.92 -3.32 -38.82
N GLU A 42 -15.73 -3.91 -38.80
CA GLU A 42 -15.27 -4.81 -37.74
C GLU A 42 -15.19 -4.10 -36.39
N PHE A 43 -14.60 -2.91 -36.37
CA PHE A 43 -14.52 -2.06 -35.20
C PHE A 43 -15.90 -1.77 -34.58
N VAL A 44 -16.86 -1.32 -35.40
CA VAL A 44 -18.23 -1.01 -34.93
C VAL A 44 -18.95 -2.26 -34.44
N ASN A 45 -18.84 -3.37 -35.18
CA ASN A 45 -19.47 -4.65 -34.81
C ASN A 45 -18.94 -5.14 -33.45
N PHE A 46 -17.62 -5.09 -33.26
CA PHE A 46 -16.97 -5.48 -32.01
C PHE A 46 -17.43 -4.63 -30.82
N LEU A 47 -17.43 -3.29 -30.96
CA LEU A 47 -17.80 -2.39 -29.86
C LEU A 47 -19.27 -2.50 -29.47
N ARG A 48 -20.18 -2.69 -30.44
CA ARG A 48 -21.60 -2.92 -30.18
C ARG A 48 -21.84 -4.23 -29.42
N GLY A 49 -21.18 -5.30 -29.84
CA GLY A 49 -21.26 -6.61 -29.18
C GLY A 49 -20.68 -6.61 -27.76
N SER A 50 -19.66 -5.78 -27.51
CA SER A 50 -18.91 -5.74 -26.25
C SER A 50 -19.43 -4.70 -25.23
N GLY A 51 -20.49 -3.95 -25.55
CA GLY A 51 -21.09 -2.98 -24.64
C GLY A 51 -20.39 -1.61 -24.57
N TYR A 52 -19.40 -1.34 -25.44
CA TYR A 52 -18.63 -0.11 -25.48
C TYR A 52 -19.29 0.99 -26.35
N ARG A 53 -20.60 1.22 -26.16
CA ARG A 53 -21.41 2.06 -27.06
C ARG A 53 -20.93 3.52 -27.19
N LEU A 54 -20.25 4.06 -26.18
CA LEU A 54 -19.71 5.43 -26.22
C LEU A 54 -18.53 5.59 -27.19
N LEU A 55 -17.88 4.48 -27.56
CA LEU A 55 -16.77 4.44 -28.50
C LEU A 55 -17.25 4.23 -29.95
N ASP A 56 -18.52 3.91 -30.17
CA ASP A 56 -19.17 3.73 -31.48
C ASP A 56 -19.51 5.09 -32.14
N ASN A 57 -18.48 5.91 -32.35
CA ASN A 57 -18.58 7.19 -33.05
C ASN A 57 -17.56 7.22 -34.20
N PRO A 58 -17.97 7.54 -35.45
CA PRO A 58 -17.06 7.63 -36.60
C PRO A 58 -15.84 8.55 -36.38
N SER A 59 -16.03 9.66 -35.65
CA SER A 59 -14.95 10.59 -35.32
C SER A 59 -13.90 9.99 -34.38
N PHE A 60 -14.27 8.97 -33.60
CA PHE A 60 -13.35 8.27 -32.71
C PHE A 60 -12.47 7.28 -33.47
N PHE A 61 -13.04 6.55 -34.44
CA PHE A 61 -12.26 5.72 -35.36
C PHE A 61 -11.20 6.56 -36.10
N GLN A 62 -11.61 7.69 -36.69
CA GLN A 62 -10.68 8.64 -37.33
C GLN A 62 -9.63 9.22 -36.37
N ALA A 63 -9.91 9.25 -35.07
CA ALA A 63 -8.92 9.70 -34.09
C ALA A 63 -7.89 8.61 -33.73
N LEU A 64 -8.22 7.34 -33.96
CA LEU A 64 -7.34 6.18 -33.81
C LEU A 64 -6.51 5.92 -35.07
N ASP A 65 -7.13 6.05 -36.23
CA ASP A 65 -6.48 6.01 -37.55
C ASP A 65 -5.50 7.21 -37.66
N ARG A 66 -4.21 6.95 -37.45
CA ARG A 66 -3.13 7.95 -37.37
C ARG A 66 -2.69 8.36 -38.76
N ASP A 67 -2.56 7.38 -39.65
CA ASP A 67 -2.03 7.58 -40.99
C ASP A 67 -3.14 7.92 -42.00
N GLY A 68 -4.41 7.76 -41.62
CA GLY A 68 -5.57 8.12 -42.41
C GLY A 68 -5.86 7.13 -43.52
N ASN A 69 -5.37 5.89 -43.40
CA ASN A 69 -5.51 4.87 -44.43
C ASN A 69 -6.91 4.22 -44.46
N GLY A 70 -7.77 4.50 -43.47
CA GLY A 70 -9.15 4.01 -43.39
C GLY A 70 -9.32 2.67 -42.68
N CYS A 71 -8.22 2.06 -42.22
CA CYS A 71 -8.17 0.85 -41.40
C CYS A 71 -7.33 1.11 -40.14
N LEU A 72 -7.40 0.22 -39.15
CA LEU A 72 -6.53 0.30 -37.97
C LEU A 72 -5.51 -0.82 -37.97
N ASP A 73 -4.23 -0.46 -37.92
CA ASP A 73 -3.16 -1.43 -37.71
C ASP A 73 -3.07 -1.87 -36.23
N PHE A 74 -2.15 -2.80 -35.94
CA PHE A 74 -1.94 -3.28 -34.57
C PHE A 74 -1.65 -2.16 -33.55
N TYR A 75 -0.84 -1.15 -33.90
CA TYR A 75 -0.45 -0.07 -32.99
C TYR A 75 -1.57 0.95 -32.77
N GLU A 76 -2.43 1.13 -33.76
CA GLU A 76 -3.63 1.96 -33.65
C GLU A 76 -4.70 1.27 -32.78
N VAL A 77 -4.89 -0.04 -32.97
CA VAL A 77 -5.73 -0.86 -32.09
C VAL A 77 -5.12 -0.99 -30.69
N LEU A 78 -3.80 -1.00 -30.54
CA LEU A 78 -3.14 -0.95 -29.23
C LEU A 78 -3.54 0.31 -28.46
N THR A 79 -3.70 1.44 -29.15
CA THR A 79 -4.20 2.68 -28.54
C THR A 79 -5.63 2.51 -28.03
N LEU A 80 -6.51 1.87 -28.81
CA LEU A 80 -7.88 1.53 -28.39
C LEU A 80 -7.88 0.60 -27.16
N TYR A 81 -7.08 -0.47 -27.21
CA TYR A 81 -6.93 -1.42 -26.11
C TYR A 81 -6.53 -0.73 -24.82
N TYR A 82 -5.53 0.16 -24.89
CA TYR A 82 -5.10 0.97 -23.76
C TYR A 82 -6.21 1.89 -23.24
N ILE A 83 -6.96 2.56 -24.11
CA ILE A 83 -8.09 3.42 -23.72
C ILE A 83 -9.16 2.63 -22.95
N ILE A 84 -9.53 1.45 -23.46
CA ILE A 84 -10.53 0.57 -22.83
C ILE A 84 -10.00 0.05 -21.48
N LYS A 85 -8.77 -0.47 -21.44
CA LYS A 85 -8.19 -1.04 -20.21
C LYS A 85 -7.94 0.00 -19.12
N SER A 86 -7.57 1.22 -19.49
CA SER A 86 -7.37 2.32 -18.55
C SER A 86 -8.67 2.95 -18.06
N GLY A 87 -9.82 2.61 -18.67
CA GLY A 87 -11.12 3.15 -18.29
C GLY A 87 -11.22 4.67 -18.52
N ARG A 88 -10.56 5.19 -19.56
CA ARG A 88 -10.54 6.62 -19.83
C ARG A 88 -11.96 7.16 -20.05
N PRO A 89 -12.36 8.21 -19.32
CA PRO A 89 -13.76 8.63 -19.30
C PRO A 89 -14.16 9.49 -20.50
N PHE A 90 -15.46 9.64 -20.66
CA PHE A 90 -16.09 10.63 -21.53
C PHE A 90 -16.70 11.74 -20.68
N CYS A 91 -16.83 12.92 -21.25
CA CYS A 91 -17.49 14.03 -20.56
C CYS A 91 -18.99 13.77 -20.43
N ASP A 92 -19.52 13.68 -19.21
CA ASP A 92 -20.95 13.53 -18.94
C ASP A 92 -21.78 14.75 -19.37
N GLY A 93 -21.14 15.91 -19.57
CA GLY A 93 -21.81 17.13 -20.03
C GLY A 93 -21.98 17.24 -21.55
N CYS A 94 -21.07 16.66 -22.35
CA CYS A 94 -21.11 16.83 -23.82
C CYS A 94 -20.71 15.58 -24.62
N GLY A 95 -20.42 14.46 -23.97
CA GLY A 95 -20.07 13.19 -24.60
C GLY A 95 -18.68 13.14 -25.26
N VAL A 96 -17.86 14.19 -25.16
CA VAL A 96 -16.53 14.18 -25.77
C VAL A 96 -15.56 13.27 -25.01
N PHE A 97 -14.73 12.53 -25.74
CA PHE A 97 -13.65 11.71 -25.15
C PHE A 97 -12.60 12.59 -24.46
N LEU A 98 -12.26 12.26 -23.20
CA LEU A 98 -11.36 13.06 -22.37
C LEU A 98 -9.90 12.64 -22.57
N LYS A 99 -9.20 13.37 -23.45
CA LYS A 99 -7.83 13.03 -23.87
C LYS A 99 -6.74 13.43 -22.88
N GLY A 100 -6.96 14.49 -22.09
CA GLY A 100 -5.95 15.13 -21.23
C GLY A 100 -6.51 15.47 -19.85
N LEU A 101 -6.30 16.70 -19.36
CA LEU A 101 -6.85 17.15 -18.08
C LEU A 101 -8.40 17.13 -18.12
N PHE A 102 -8.98 16.45 -17.15
CA PHE A 102 -10.43 16.37 -16.94
C PHE A 102 -10.77 16.48 -15.46
N PHE A 103 -12.04 16.76 -15.18
CA PHE A 103 -12.56 17.02 -13.85
C PHE A 103 -13.52 15.91 -13.44
N THR A 104 -13.33 15.34 -12.26
CA THR A 104 -14.12 14.22 -11.74
C THR A 104 -14.76 14.59 -10.42
N CYS A 105 -16.02 14.20 -10.24
CA CYS A 105 -16.68 14.28 -8.95
C CYS A 105 -16.02 13.32 -7.94
N LEU A 106 -15.51 13.87 -6.83
CA LEU A 106 -14.86 13.09 -5.77
C LEU A 106 -15.83 12.07 -5.15
N ASN A 107 -17.07 12.47 -4.89
CA ASN A 107 -18.08 11.61 -4.28
C ASN A 107 -18.40 10.41 -5.18
N CYS A 108 -18.70 10.64 -6.47
CA CYS A 108 -18.97 9.55 -7.41
C CYS A 108 -17.75 8.62 -7.58
N TYR A 109 -16.55 9.19 -7.59
CA TYR A 109 -15.32 8.39 -7.62
C TYR A 109 -15.16 7.49 -6.37
N GLU A 110 -15.71 7.89 -5.23
CA GLU A 110 -15.59 7.17 -3.96
C GLU A 110 -16.70 6.17 -3.66
N SER A 111 -17.93 6.48 -4.04
CA SER A 111 -19.12 5.77 -3.57
C SER A 111 -19.87 5.01 -4.65
N SER A 112 -19.55 5.19 -5.93
CA SER A 112 -20.27 4.53 -7.02
C SER A 112 -19.38 3.72 -7.95
N HIS A 113 -20.01 2.75 -8.63
CA HIS A 113 -19.38 1.98 -9.71
C HIS A 113 -19.15 2.80 -10.99
N THR A 114 -19.73 4.01 -11.04
CA THR A 114 -19.64 4.95 -12.16
C THR A 114 -19.07 6.27 -11.65
N THR A 115 -18.16 6.86 -12.42
CA THR A 115 -17.63 8.21 -12.16
C THR A 115 -18.55 9.26 -12.79
N PHE A 116 -18.33 10.54 -12.44
CA PHE A 116 -18.93 11.67 -13.12
C PHE A 116 -17.81 12.62 -13.54
N ASP A 117 -17.59 12.71 -14.84
CA ASP A 117 -16.40 13.28 -15.46
C ASP A 117 -16.76 14.40 -16.43
N LEU A 118 -15.99 15.48 -16.42
CA LEU A 118 -16.24 16.68 -17.20
C LEU A 118 -14.97 17.14 -17.91
N CYS A 119 -15.15 17.59 -19.16
CA CYS A 119 -14.11 18.33 -19.85
C CYS A 119 -13.97 19.74 -19.25
N SER A 120 -12.80 20.34 -19.42
CA SER A 120 -12.52 21.71 -18.94
C SER A 120 -13.55 22.74 -19.41
N ALA A 121 -14.08 22.60 -20.63
CA ALA A 121 -15.08 23.52 -21.18
C ALA A 121 -16.47 23.35 -20.55
N CYS A 122 -16.88 22.12 -20.21
CA CYS A 122 -18.15 21.88 -19.50
C CYS A 122 -18.06 22.33 -18.05
N TYR A 123 -16.92 22.06 -17.39
CA TYR A 123 -16.71 22.48 -16.02
C TYR A 123 -16.68 24.02 -15.88
N ARG A 124 -15.84 24.70 -16.67
CA ARG A 124 -15.75 26.18 -16.69
C ARG A 124 -17.09 26.82 -17.05
N GLY A 125 -17.78 26.28 -18.05
CA GLY A 125 -19.05 26.80 -18.53
C GLY A 125 -20.28 26.38 -17.72
N LYS A 126 -20.11 25.61 -16.62
CA LYS A 126 -21.23 25.06 -15.82
C LYS A 126 -22.27 24.30 -16.68
N ARG A 127 -21.83 23.67 -17.77
CA ARG A 127 -22.69 22.93 -18.72
C ARG A 127 -22.88 21.49 -18.28
N PHE A 128 -23.48 21.30 -17.11
CA PHE A 128 -23.78 20.00 -16.51
C PHE A 128 -24.79 20.16 -15.37
N SER A 129 -25.51 19.10 -15.03
CA SER A 129 -26.37 19.04 -13.84
C SER A 129 -25.88 17.90 -12.95
N HIS A 130 -25.35 18.24 -11.78
CA HIS A 130 -24.79 17.27 -10.85
C HIS A 130 -24.95 17.77 -9.41
N GLN A 131 -25.21 16.84 -8.48
CA GLN A 131 -25.61 17.18 -7.09
C GLN A 131 -24.43 17.41 -6.15
N HIS A 132 -23.25 16.86 -6.46
CA HIS A 132 -22.07 17.00 -5.62
C HIS A 132 -21.24 18.23 -6.00
N ALA A 133 -20.75 18.96 -4.99
CA ALA A 133 -19.96 20.17 -5.18
C ALA A 133 -18.46 19.91 -5.38
N ALA A 134 -17.93 18.81 -4.82
CA ALA A 134 -16.50 18.51 -4.87
C ALA A 134 -16.13 17.87 -6.22
N ILE A 135 -15.64 18.70 -7.14
CA ILE A 135 -15.14 18.31 -8.45
C ILE A 135 -13.67 18.69 -8.53
N LEU A 136 -12.80 17.71 -8.79
CA LEU A 136 -11.35 17.87 -8.80
C LEU A 136 -10.79 17.43 -10.15
N ASP A 137 -9.72 18.05 -10.63
CA ASP A 137 -9.02 17.52 -11.80
C ASP A 137 -8.35 16.16 -11.49
N ASN A 138 -8.01 15.41 -12.53
CA ASN A 138 -7.44 14.07 -12.41
C ASN A 138 -6.09 14.02 -11.65
N TYR A 139 -5.29 15.10 -11.63
CA TYR A 139 -4.05 15.16 -10.84
C TYR A 139 -4.34 15.45 -9.37
N THR A 140 -5.22 16.42 -9.09
CA THR A 140 -5.65 16.76 -7.73
C THR A 140 -6.39 15.59 -7.09
N LEU A 141 -7.19 14.85 -7.86
CA LEU A 141 -7.87 13.63 -7.40
C LEU A 141 -6.90 12.54 -6.99
N LEU A 142 -5.87 12.25 -7.81
CA LEU A 142 -4.83 11.27 -7.48
C LEU A 142 -4.04 11.70 -6.24
N THR A 143 -3.74 12.99 -6.11
CA THR A 143 -3.06 13.56 -4.94
C THR A 143 -3.92 13.40 -3.69
N HIS A 144 -5.21 13.72 -3.77
CA HIS A 144 -6.18 13.51 -2.69
C HIS A 144 -6.27 12.03 -2.30
N LYS A 145 -6.36 11.10 -3.28
CA LYS A 145 -6.35 9.66 -3.02
C LYS A 145 -5.06 9.19 -2.38
N ARG A 146 -3.91 9.68 -2.83
CA ARG A 146 -2.62 9.38 -2.22
C ARG A 146 -2.60 9.83 -0.77
N MET A 147 -3.07 11.03 -0.46
CA MET A 147 -3.17 11.53 0.91
C MET A 147 -4.11 10.68 1.78
N MET A 148 -5.26 10.24 1.24
CA MET A 148 -6.20 9.37 1.94
C MET A 148 -5.69 7.94 2.15
N THR A 149 -5.02 7.36 1.15
CA THR A 149 -4.45 6.01 1.22
C THR A 149 -3.21 5.96 2.10
N ILE A 150 -2.34 6.97 2.04
CA ILE A 150 -1.24 7.14 3.00
C ILE A 150 -1.80 7.36 4.40
N GLY A 151 -2.93 8.08 4.55
CA GLY A 151 -3.65 8.15 5.82
C GLY A 151 -4.24 6.81 6.30
N ARG A 152 -4.38 5.80 5.43
CA ARG A 152 -4.90 4.45 5.76
C ARG A 152 -3.79 3.40 6.00
N THR A 153 -2.68 3.44 5.25
CA THR A 153 -1.52 2.54 5.45
C THR A 153 -0.53 3.05 6.49
N ARG A 154 -0.69 4.30 6.89
CA ARG A 154 0.02 4.96 7.97
C ARG A 154 -1.05 5.37 8.96
N THR A 155 -1.16 4.68 10.09
CA THR A 155 -1.82 5.22 11.29
C THR A 155 -1.08 6.45 11.84
N THR A 156 -0.20 7.10 11.06
CA THR A 156 0.18 8.48 11.30
C THR A 156 -1.00 9.32 10.85
N LYS A 157 -1.83 9.64 11.83
CA LYS A 157 -2.53 10.92 11.96
C LYS A 157 -1.91 12.01 11.06
N TYR A 158 -2.31 12.09 9.79
CA TYR A 158 -2.28 13.36 9.10
C TYR A 158 -3.45 14.14 9.71
N GLU A 159 -3.16 14.83 10.81
CA GLU A 159 -3.75 16.16 10.99
C GLU A 159 -3.66 16.85 9.64
N SER A 160 -4.74 17.47 9.19
CA SER A 160 -4.73 18.28 7.98
C SER A 160 -3.50 19.19 8.07
N VAL A 161 -2.45 18.87 7.31
CA VAL A 161 -1.15 19.54 7.48
C VAL A 161 -1.36 20.94 6.96
N VAL A 162 -1.40 21.88 7.89
CA VAL A 162 -1.38 23.30 7.56
C VAL A 162 -0.16 23.51 6.65
N PRO A 163 -0.36 23.98 5.41
CA PRO A 163 0.74 24.23 4.49
C PRO A 163 1.83 25.06 5.17
N LYS A 164 3.05 24.51 5.21
CA LYS A 164 4.21 25.19 5.79
C LYS A 164 4.87 26.03 4.71
N PHE A 165 5.23 27.25 5.06
CA PHE A 165 5.94 28.14 4.14
C PHE A 165 7.32 27.56 3.86
N ASP A 166 7.61 27.32 2.57
CA ASP A 166 8.82 26.68 2.06
C ASP A 166 9.69 27.64 1.24
N GLY A 167 9.36 28.93 1.24
CA GLY A 167 10.04 29.97 0.46
C GLY A 167 9.38 30.26 -0.89
N HIS A 168 8.46 29.42 -1.37
CA HIS A 168 7.71 29.66 -2.61
C HIS A 168 6.32 30.22 -2.32
N TYR A 169 6.23 31.56 -2.24
CA TYR A 169 5.02 32.26 -1.80
C TYR A 169 3.76 31.89 -2.59
N ASP A 170 3.82 31.86 -3.93
CA ASP A 170 2.63 31.61 -4.76
C ASP A 170 2.08 30.20 -4.57
N HIS A 171 2.97 29.21 -4.49
CA HIS A 171 2.62 27.82 -4.23
C HIS A 171 2.04 27.65 -2.82
N TRP A 172 2.69 28.23 -1.81
CA TRP A 172 2.21 28.21 -0.43
C TRP A 172 0.86 28.91 -0.27
N ALA A 173 0.66 30.07 -0.89
CA ALA A 173 -0.57 30.85 -0.83
C ALA A 173 -1.74 30.07 -1.44
N MET A 174 -1.54 29.45 -2.61
CA MET A 174 -2.55 28.59 -3.25
C MET A 174 -2.92 27.38 -2.38
N LEU A 175 -1.95 26.73 -1.75
CA LEU A 175 -2.20 25.63 -0.83
C LEU A 175 -2.96 26.09 0.43
N MET A 176 -2.59 27.25 0.98
CA MET A 176 -3.26 27.84 2.15
C MET A 176 -4.69 28.26 1.84
N GLU A 177 -4.93 28.88 0.68
CA GLU A 177 -6.27 29.26 0.23
C GLU A 177 -7.16 28.03 0.07
N ASN A 178 -6.68 27.01 -0.64
CA ASN A 178 -7.42 25.75 -0.81
C ASN A 178 -7.69 25.05 0.53
N PHE A 179 -6.71 25.04 1.43
CA PHE A 179 -6.86 24.51 2.77
C PHE A 179 -7.97 25.25 3.53
N LEU A 180 -7.95 26.57 3.56
CA LEU A 180 -8.92 27.39 4.29
C LEU A 180 -10.32 27.31 3.67
N ARG A 181 -10.44 27.29 2.33
CA ARG A 181 -11.71 27.09 1.63
C ARG A 181 -12.31 25.71 1.93
N SER A 182 -11.50 24.65 1.94
CA SER A 182 -11.94 23.29 2.29
C SER A 182 -12.44 23.15 3.73
N LYS A 183 -12.07 24.09 4.61
CA LYS A 183 -12.49 24.16 6.01
C LYS A 183 -13.52 25.25 6.28
N GLU A 184 -14.05 25.89 5.22
CA GLU A 184 -15.03 26.98 5.31
C GLU A 184 -14.51 28.22 6.08
N TYR A 185 -13.19 28.37 6.24
CA TYR A 185 -12.57 29.50 6.97
C TYR A 185 -12.15 30.65 6.07
N TRP A 186 -12.15 30.48 4.74
CA TRP A 186 -11.72 31.54 3.83
C TRP A 186 -12.50 32.85 3.99
N GLY A 187 -13.80 32.75 4.29
CA GLY A 187 -14.63 33.92 4.55
C GLY A 187 -14.16 34.78 5.73
N LEU A 188 -13.42 34.21 6.70
CA LEU A 188 -12.83 34.96 7.82
C LEU A 188 -11.57 35.72 7.43
N VAL A 189 -10.83 35.21 6.43
CA VAL A 189 -9.64 35.88 5.88
C VAL A 189 -10.05 37.00 4.94
N GLU A 190 -11.07 36.75 4.12
CA GLU A 190 -11.57 37.70 3.12
C GLU A 190 -12.36 38.86 3.73
N ASN A 191 -13.24 38.57 4.72
CA ASN A 191 -14.13 39.57 5.31
C ASN A 191 -13.65 40.10 6.67
N GLY A 192 -12.58 39.51 7.23
CA GLY A 192 -12.10 39.81 8.58
C GLY A 192 -12.99 39.21 9.69
N ILE A 193 -12.43 39.07 10.90
CA ILE A 193 -13.19 38.64 12.08
C ILE A 193 -13.73 39.89 12.79
N PRO A 194 -15.06 40.10 12.86
CA PRO A 194 -15.61 41.22 13.59
C PRO A 194 -15.50 40.97 15.10
N ALA A 195 -14.75 41.83 15.81
CA ALA A 195 -14.59 41.90 17.27
C ALA A 195 -14.02 40.67 18.02
N ALA A 196 -13.40 40.94 19.18
CA ALA A 196 -12.70 39.94 19.99
C ALA A 196 -13.62 38.90 20.65
N ALA A 197 -14.91 39.19 20.81
CA ALA A 197 -15.89 38.30 21.43
C ALA A 197 -16.26 37.13 20.50
N GLU A 198 -16.51 37.41 19.22
CA GLU A 198 -16.76 36.40 18.19
C GLU A 198 -15.55 35.52 17.93
N ALA A 199 -14.33 36.09 17.93
CA ALA A 199 -13.09 35.33 17.79
C ALA A 199 -12.94 34.25 18.88
N LYS A 200 -13.29 34.59 20.13
CA LYS A 200 -13.26 33.67 21.26
C LYS A 200 -14.29 32.55 21.12
N ASN A 201 -15.52 32.88 20.71
CA ASN A 201 -16.58 31.90 20.51
C ASN A 201 -16.23 30.89 19.39
N ILE A 202 -15.63 31.39 18.30
CA ILE A 202 -15.14 30.54 17.20
C ILE A 202 -14.01 29.62 17.70
N TRP A 203 -13.05 30.16 18.45
CA TRP A 203 -11.97 29.38 19.05
C TRP A 203 -12.47 28.27 19.99
N ASP A 204 -13.43 28.58 20.86
CA ASP A 204 -13.97 27.61 21.81
C ASP A 204 -14.77 26.50 21.09
N SER A 205 -15.51 26.83 20.02
CA SER A 205 -16.20 25.87 19.16
C SER A 205 -15.23 24.93 18.43
N LEU A 206 -14.12 25.46 17.91
CA LEU A 206 -13.04 24.66 17.31
C LEU A 206 -12.42 23.72 18.34
N LYS A 207 -12.11 24.24 19.52
CA LYS A 207 -11.55 23.47 20.62
C LYS A 207 -12.47 22.31 21.02
N GLN A 208 -13.78 22.54 21.10
CA GLN A 208 -14.77 21.50 21.42
C GLN A 208 -14.87 20.43 20.32
N LYS A 209 -14.91 20.84 19.04
CA LYS A 209 -15.04 19.93 17.88
C LYS A 209 -13.86 18.96 17.77
N TYR A 210 -12.64 19.40 18.08
CA TYR A 210 -11.42 18.59 17.95
C TYR A 210 -10.94 17.96 19.27
N GLN A 211 -11.50 18.33 20.42
CA GLN A 211 -11.21 17.70 21.71
C GLN A 211 -11.50 16.19 21.73
N GLY A 212 -12.58 15.75 21.08
CA GLY A 212 -12.95 14.33 20.97
C GLY A 212 -11.88 13.51 20.24
N THR A 213 -11.34 14.03 19.14
CA THR A 213 -10.26 13.40 18.38
C THR A 213 -8.97 13.27 19.21
N THR A 214 -8.65 14.27 20.04
CA THR A 214 -7.47 14.26 20.91
C THR A 214 -7.61 13.28 22.07
N ARG A 215 -8.80 13.19 22.68
CA ARG A 215 -9.09 12.22 23.75
C ARG A 215 -9.03 10.78 23.25
N VAL A 216 -9.62 10.51 22.08
CA VAL A 216 -9.60 9.18 21.44
C VAL A 216 -8.17 8.76 21.10
N LYS A 217 -7.36 9.68 20.53
CA LYS A 217 -5.94 9.41 20.25
C LYS A 217 -5.13 9.08 21.50
N ARG A 218 -5.38 9.79 22.61
CA ARG A 218 -4.72 9.51 23.89
C ARG A 218 -5.11 8.15 24.45
N ALA A 219 -6.39 7.79 24.42
CA ALA A 219 -6.87 6.48 24.88
C ALA A 219 -6.31 5.33 24.02
N HIS A 220 -6.28 5.52 22.69
CA HIS A 220 -5.70 4.55 21.76
C HIS A 220 -4.19 4.35 22.00
N LEU A 221 -3.45 5.45 22.19
CA LEU A 221 -2.02 5.38 22.51
C LEU A 221 -1.76 4.67 23.84
N GLN A 222 -2.59 4.91 24.86
CA GLN A 222 -2.49 4.19 26.15
C GLN A 222 -2.75 2.68 25.99
N ALA A 223 -3.71 2.29 25.16
CA ALA A 223 -3.95 0.87 24.87
C ALA A 223 -2.75 0.21 24.19
N LEU A 224 -2.14 0.88 23.21
CA LEU A 224 -0.94 0.38 22.51
C LEU A 224 0.27 0.27 23.45
N ARG A 225 0.47 1.24 24.34
CA ARG A 225 1.52 1.18 25.38
C ARG A 225 1.35 -0.05 26.27
N LYS A 226 0.13 -0.29 26.74
CA LYS A 226 -0.20 -1.47 27.53
C LYS A 226 0.06 -2.76 26.75
N GLU A 227 -0.35 -2.81 25.47
CA GLU A 227 -0.13 -3.96 24.59
C GLU A 227 1.37 -4.24 24.41
N PHE A 228 2.19 -3.21 24.21
CA PHE A 228 3.64 -3.32 24.10
C PHE A 228 4.28 -3.79 25.41
N GLU A 229 3.84 -3.29 26.56
CA GLU A 229 4.36 -3.68 27.87
C GLU A 229 4.11 -5.17 28.16
N ILE A 230 2.91 -5.68 27.89
CA ILE A 230 2.55 -7.09 28.14
C ILE A 230 2.97 -8.06 27.03
N LEU A 231 3.50 -7.53 25.91
CA LEU A 231 3.89 -8.32 24.76
C LEU A 231 4.99 -9.31 25.14
N HIS A 232 4.76 -10.59 24.82
CA HIS A 232 5.72 -11.67 24.95
C HIS A 232 5.57 -12.66 23.80
N MET A 233 6.63 -13.41 23.56
CA MET A 233 6.66 -14.47 22.56
C MET A 233 5.80 -15.65 23.05
N LYS A 234 4.87 -16.10 22.21
CA LYS A 234 3.96 -17.21 22.54
C LYS A 234 4.69 -18.56 22.41
N ALA A 235 4.16 -19.60 23.08
CA ALA A 235 4.65 -20.96 22.91
C ALA A 235 4.37 -21.45 21.47
N GLY A 236 5.41 -21.90 20.77
CA GLY A 236 5.32 -22.37 19.38
C GLY A 236 5.37 -21.27 18.31
N GLU A 237 5.37 -19.99 18.71
CA GLU A 237 5.54 -18.87 17.78
C GLU A 237 6.96 -18.85 17.21
N SER A 238 7.10 -18.53 15.93
CA SER A 238 8.41 -18.36 15.30
C SER A 238 9.04 -17.00 15.65
N VAL A 239 10.36 -16.90 15.54
CA VAL A 239 11.08 -15.64 15.78
C VAL A 239 10.57 -14.54 14.84
N ASN A 240 10.35 -14.85 13.56
CA ASN A 240 9.88 -13.86 12.58
C ASN A 240 8.46 -13.36 12.87
N GLU A 241 7.54 -14.24 13.28
CA GLU A 241 6.18 -13.85 13.68
C GLU A 241 6.19 -12.94 14.92
N TYR A 242 7.05 -13.25 15.88
CA TYR A 242 7.19 -12.43 17.08
C TYR A 242 7.78 -11.04 16.79
N PHE A 243 8.79 -10.97 15.91
CA PHE A 243 9.35 -9.70 15.43
C PHE A 243 8.29 -8.88 14.71
N ALA A 244 7.56 -9.48 13.77
CA ALA A 244 6.52 -8.79 13.02
C ALA A 244 5.44 -8.18 13.94
N ARG A 245 5.00 -8.90 14.97
CA ARG A 245 4.05 -8.38 15.97
C ARG A 245 4.63 -7.23 16.78
N THR A 246 5.86 -7.36 17.24
CA THR A 246 6.54 -6.34 18.05
C THR A 246 6.71 -5.04 17.25
N LEU A 247 7.17 -5.15 16.00
CA LEU A 247 7.32 -4.01 15.09
C LEU A 247 5.97 -3.39 14.74
N THR A 248 4.93 -4.20 14.56
CA THR A 248 3.58 -3.69 14.31
C THR A 248 3.09 -2.79 15.44
N ILE A 249 3.29 -3.20 16.70
CA ILE A 249 2.87 -2.40 17.86
C ILE A 249 3.75 -1.15 18.00
N ALA A 250 5.08 -1.28 17.91
CA ALA A 250 6.01 -0.16 17.98
C ALA A 250 5.75 0.89 16.89
N ASN A 251 5.50 0.45 15.65
CA ASN A 251 5.15 1.33 14.53
C ASN A 251 3.80 2.03 14.75
N LYS A 252 2.78 1.32 15.30
CA LYS A 252 1.50 1.94 15.67
C LYS A 252 1.66 2.98 16.78
N MET A 253 2.56 2.78 17.75
CA MET A 253 2.86 3.76 18.80
C MET A 253 3.57 4.99 18.24
N LYS A 254 4.63 4.78 17.43
CA LYS A 254 5.36 5.84 16.73
C LYS A 254 4.43 6.68 15.86
N ALA A 255 3.50 6.02 15.18
CA ALA A 255 2.51 6.67 14.34
C ALA A 255 1.52 7.56 15.12
N ASN A 256 1.28 7.25 16.40
CA ASN A 256 0.48 8.04 17.32
C ASN A 256 1.30 9.07 18.13
N GLY A 257 2.57 9.27 17.79
CA GLY A 257 3.45 10.28 18.40
C GLY A 257 4.28 9.79 19.59
N ASP A 258 4.38 8.48 19.81
CA ASP A 258 5.23 7.88 20.86
C ASP A 258 6.29 6.98 20.21
N ASP A 259 7.40 7.58 19.81
CA ASP A 259 8.54 6.83 19.29
C ASP A 259 9.39 6.30 20.45
N LYS A 260 9.55 4.97 20.52
CA LYS A 260 10.38 4.31 21.54
C LYS A 260 11.87 4.28 21.15
N GLY A 261 12.19 4.46 19.87
CA GLY A 261 13.52 4.24 19.33
C GLY A 261 13.87 2.75 19.23
N ASP A 262 14.78 2.43 18.30
CA ASP A 262 15.10 1.05 17.95
C ASP A 262 15.73 0.27 19.11
N VAL A 263 16.56 0.93 19.93
CA VAL A 263 17.19 0.34 21.12
C VAL A 263 16.14 -0.21 22.09
N ALA A 264 15.11 0.56 22.41
CA ALA A 264 14.05 0.13 23.32
C ALA A 264 13.23 -1.05 22.75
N VAL A 265 13.06 -1.10 21.42
CA VAL A 265 12.40 -2.21 20.73
C VAL A 265 13.27 -3.47 20.77
N VAL A 266 14.57 -3.34 20.50
CA VAL A 266 15.57 -4.43 20.59
C VAL A 266 15.62 -5.00 22.00
N GLU A 267 15.71 -4.14 23.02
CA GLU A 267 15.67 -4.57 24.41
C GLU A 267 14.36 -5.26 24.78
N LYS A 268 13.22 -4.76 24.26
CA LYS A 268 11.92 -5.38 24.49
C LYS A 268 11.92 -6.79 23.94
N ILE A 269 12.32 -6.97 22.68
CA ILE A 269 12.38 -8.28 22.02
C ILE A 269 13.24 -9.24 22.85
N LEU A 270 14.48 -8.86 23.18
CA LEU A 270 15.42 -9.68 23.95
C LEU A 270 14.90 -10.07 25.34
N ARG A 271 14.14 -9.18 26.01
CA ARG A 271 13.58 -9.43 27.36
C ARG A 271 12.35 -10.33 27.37
N SER A 272 11.59 -10.38 26.28
CA SER A 272 10.31 -11.11 26.24
C SER A 272 10.26 -12.26 25.24
N MET A 273 11.42 -12.75 24.81
CA MET A 273 11.55 -14.07 24.16
C MET A 273 11.29 -15.20 25.15
N THR A 274 10.89 -16.37 24.64
CA THR A 274 10.71 -17.56 25.49
C THR A 274 12.04 -18.10 26.01
N PRO A 275 12.05 -18.84 27.14
CA PRO A 275 13.28 -19.42 27.71
C PRO A 275 14.08 -20.31 26.75
N LYS A 276 13.44 -20.89 25.74
CA LYS A 276 14.10 -21.67 24.68
C LYS A 276 15.21 -20.88 23.96
N PHE A 277 15.07 -19.56 23.87
CA PHE A 277 16.07 -18.67 23.25
C PHE A 277 17.03 -18.05 24.27
N GLY A 278 16.95 -18.42 25.55
CA GLY A 278 17.72 -17.80 26.63
C GLY A 278 19.24 -17.83 26.40
N TYR A 279 19.78 -18.96 25.92
CA TYR A 279 21.21 -19.05 25.59
C TYR A 279 21.60 -18.11 24.45
N VAL A 280 20.79 -18.02 23.40
CA VAL A 280 21.05 -17.15 22.24
C VAL A 280 20.99 -15.68 22.65
N VAL A 281 19.99 -15.29 23.44
CA VAL A 281 19.86 -13.94 24.01
C VAL A 281 21.09 -13.58 24.83
N CYS A 282 21.56 -14.47 25.70
CA CYS A 282 22.78 -14.25 26.49
C CYS A 282 24.03 -14.10 25.62
N SER A 283 24.18 -14.91 24.57
CA SER A 283 25.31 -14.80 23.64
C SER A 283 25.30 -13.47 22.89
N ILE A 284 24.14 -13.02 22.40
CA ILE A 284 23.99 -11.72 21.71
C ILE A 284 24.33 -10.57 22.66
N LYS A 285 23.81 -10.59 23.90
CA LYS A 285 24.10 -9.56 24.91
C LYS A 285 25.58 -9.47 25.29
N LYS A 286 26.34 -10.56 25.12
CA LYS A 286 27.78 -10.61 25.41
C LYS A 286 28.64 -10.21 24.22
N SER A 287 28.19 -10.52 23.00
CA SER A 287 29.00 -10.34 21.78
C SER A 287 28.71 -9.04 21.03
N LYS A 288 27.57 -8.38 21.30
CA LYS A 288 27.15 -7.15 20.63
C LYS A 288 26.77 -6.07 21.64
N ASP A 289 27.06 -4.83 21.27
CA ASP A 289 26.61 -3.65 21.99
C ASP A 289 25.14 -3.38 21.67
N ILE A 290 24.29 -3.32 22.71
CA ILE A 290 22.83 -3.19 22.56
C ILE A 290 22.45 -1.76 22.15
N ASP A 291 23.24 -0.76 22.55
CA ASP A 291 22.95 0.65 22.29
C ASP A 291 23.13 1.00 20.80
N THR A 292 23.86 0.17 20.06
CA THR A 292 24.13 0.33 18.62
C THR A 292 23.50 -0.75 17.75
N LEU A 293 22.91 -1.79 18.34
CA LEU A 293 22.36 -2.93 17.63
C LEU A 293 21.06 -2.58 16.90
N THR A 294 21.03 -2.79 15.59
CA THR A 294 19.81 -2.60 14.80
C THR A 294 18.87 -3.80 14.89
N ILE A 295 17.59 -3.57 14.58
CA ILE A 295 16.56 -4.60 14.57
C ILE A 295 16.87 -5.70 13.55
N ASP A 296 17.35 -5.32 12.37
CA ASP A 296 17.70 -6.26 11.29
C ASP A 296 18.91 -7.13 11.67
N GLU A 297 19.95 -6.53 12.24
CA GLU A 297 21.13 -7.27 12.73
C GLU A 297 20.75 -8.24 13.86
N LEU A 298 19.85 -7.83 14.75
CA LEU A 298 19.32 -8.72 15.80
C LEU A 298 18.57 -9.90 15.17
N GLN A 299 17.69 -9.63 14.21
CA GLN A 299 16.90 -10.66 13.53
C GLN A 299 17.80 -11.67 12.80
N SER A 300 18.81 -11.21 12.06
CA SER A 300 19.80 -12.08 11.41
C SER A 300 20.59 -12.90 12.43
N SER A 301 20.99 -12.29 13.55
CA SER A 301 21.76 -12.98 14.60
C SER A 301 20.96 -14.10 15.26
N LEU A 302 19.67 -13.84 15.56
CA LEU A 302 18.77 -14.84 16.13
C LEU A 302 18.49 -15.98 15.14
N PHE A 303 18.39 -15.68 13.85
CA PHE A 303 18.19 -16.69 12.81
C PHE A 303 19.40 -17.62 12.66
N VAL A 304 20.62 -17.06 12.55
CA VAL A 304 21.87 -17.83 12.43
C VAL A 304 22.09 -18.72 13.66
N HIS A 305 21.84 -18.20 14.87
CA HIS A 305 21.97 -19.00 16.07
C HIS A 305 20.88 -20.07 16.21
N LYS A 306 19.65 -19.81 15.74
CA LYS A 306 18.58 -20.83 15.69
C LYS A 306 18.95 -21.98 14.75
N GLN A 307 19.52 -21.69 13.57
CA GLN A 307 19.93 -22.71 12.61
C GLN A 307 21.01 -23.64 13.19
N ARG A 308 21.99 -23.08 13.92
CA ARG A 308 23.03 -23.86 14.62
C ARG A 308 22.47 -24.71 15.77
N MET A 309 21.36 -24.31 16.39
CA MET A 309 20.70 -25.11 17.43
C MET A 309 19.88 -26.27 16.85
N SER A 310 19.23 -26.08 15.69
CA SER A 310 18.50 -27.15 14.98
C SER A 310 19.42 -28.30 14.56
N SER A 311 20.63 -27.98 14.10
CA SER A 311 21.65 -28.99 13.74
C SER A 311 22.13 -29.81 14.95
N HIS A 312 22.11 -29.23 16.15
CA HIS A 312 22.51 -29.92 17.38
C HIS A 312 21.39 -30.73 18.06
N GLU A 313 20.11 -30.45 17.78
CA GLU A 313 19.00 -31.33 18.19
C GLU A 313 19.00 -32.62 17.36
N GLU A 314 19.26 -32.53 16.05
CA GLU A 314 19.44 -33.69 15.16
C GLU A 314 20.67 -34.52 15.53
N GLU A 315 21.80 -33.91 15.88
CA GLU A 315 22.98 -34.64 16.37
C GLU A 315 22.75 -35.32 17.72
N LYS A 316 22.00 -34.71 18.65
CA LYS A 316 21.71 -35.33 19.96
C LYS A 316 20.74 -36.50 19.87
N ASP A 317 19.79 -36.46 18.93
CA ASP A 317 18.91 -37.60 18.66
C ASP A 317 19.62 -38.69 17.83
N ALA A 318 20.56 -38.33 16.94
CA ALA A 318 21.43 -39.30 16.25
C ALA A 318 22.44 -39.99 17.20
N LEU A 319 23.02 -39.26 18.16
CA LEU A 319 23.95 -39.79 19.16
C LEU A 319 23.30 -40.68 20.22
N LYS A 320 21.97 -40.61 20.40
CA LYS A 320 21.21 -41.54 21.25
C LYS A 320 20.92 -42.87 20.55
N ILE A 321 20.90 -42.90 19.21
CA ILE A 321 20.60 -44.11 18.42
C ILE A 321 21.85 -45.00 18.27
N THR A 322 23.07 -44.46 18.45
CA THR A 322 24.32 -45.24 18.30
C THR A 322 24.79 -45.96 19.58
N HIS A 323 24.09 -45.83 20.71
CA HIS A 323 24.46 -46.50 21.98
C HIS A 323 23.43 -47.51 22.51
N GLY A 324 22.38 -47.80 21.76
CA GLY A 324 21.47 -48.91 22.03
C GLY A 324 21.69 -50.02 21.01
N GLU A 325 21.96 -51.23 21.48
CA GLU A 325 21.99 -52.49 20.72
C GLU A 325 23.33 -52.89 20.07
N GLN A 326 24.30 -53.25 20.91
CA GLN A 326 25.13 -54.44 20.67
C GLN A 326 25.75 -54.94 21.99
N SER A 327 25.02 -55.82 22.69
CA SER A 327 25.64 -56.86 23.53
C SER A 327 24.60 -57.88 23.98
N GLU A 328 24.25 -58.81 23.09
CA GLU A 328 23.80 -60.14 23.52
C GLU A 328 24.70 -61.23 22.90
N GLY A 329 25.50 -61.85 23.77
CA GLY A 329 25.60 -63.30 23.82
C GLY A 329 26.74 -63.98 23.05
N ARG A 330 27.70 -64.53 23.81
CA ARG A 330 27.84 -65.98 24.11
C ARG A 330 29.31 -66.34 24.38
N GLY A 331 29.59 -67.02 25.49
CA GLY A 331 30.90 -67.66 25.66
C GLY A 331 31.18 -68.25 27.05
N ARG A 332 30.75 -69.49 27.25
CA ARG A 332 30.94 -70.37 28.42
C ARG A 332 32.40 -70.44 28.93
N GLY A 333 32.58 -70.49 30.24
CA GLY A 333 33.83 -70.87 30.89
C GLY A 333 33.64 -71.36 32.33
N ARG A 334 34.05 -72.59 32.59
CA ARG A 334 33.81 -73.39 33.81
C ARG A 334 34.56 -72.88 35.05
N GLY A 335 33.87 -72.94 36.19
CA GLY A 335 34.24 -73.81 37.31
C GLY A 335 35.55 -73.58 38.07
N SER A 336 35.37 -73.27 39.37
CA SER A 336 35.99 -73.94 40.52
C SER A 336 37.13 -73.24 41.28
N PHE A 337 37.04 -73.45 42.60
CA PHE A 337 37.97 -73.24 43.73
C PHE A 337 37.88 -71.89 44.47
N ARG A 338 37.26 -71.81 45.66
CA ARG A 338 37.62 -72.31 47.02
C ARG A 338 38.75 -71.51 47.71
N GLY A 339 38.41 -71.00 48.91
CA GLY A 339 39.33 -70.52 49.96
C GLY A 339 38.92 -69.11 50.42
N ARG A 340 38.16 -68.90 51.51
CA ARG A 340 38.38 -69.18 52.95
C ARG A 340 39.58 -68.43 53.51
N GLY A 341 39.36 -67.47 54.41
CA GLY A 341 40.38 -67.06 55.39
C GLY A 341 40.35 -65.61 55.87
N ARG A 342 39.74 -65.44 57.05
CA ARG A 342 39.95 -64.43 58.10
C ARG A 342 40.98 -63.30 57.91
N GLY A 343 40.54 -62.10 58.30
CA GLY A 343 41.30 -61.09 59.03
C GLY A 343 40.35 -60.47 60.05
#